data_AF-A0A7X9L1H3-F1
#
_entry.id   AF-A0A7X9L1H3-F1
#
_cell.length_a   1.000
_cell.length_b   1.000
_cell.length_c   1.000
_cell.angle_alpha   90.00
_cell.angle_beta   90.00
_cell.angle_gamma   90.00
#
_symmetry.space_group_name_H-M   'P 1'
#
loop_
_entity.id
_entity.type
_entity.pdbx_description
1 polymer ?
#
loop_
_entity_poly.entity_id
_entity_poly.type
_entity_poly.pdbx_seq_one_letter_code
_entity_poly.pdbx_strand_id
1 'polypeptide(L)' 'MIPVLYRQDEKEFNHLGLGALSEAITCVATEERNGLFELELTYPISGSLYQEIVPERIIVADASPLLANQRFV' A
#
# COMPACT_ATOMS: atom_id res chain seq x y z
N MET A 1 2.67 -10.52 1.85
CA MET A 1 1.79 -9.76 0.93
C MET A 1 2.65 -8.88 0.05
N ILE A 2 2.15 -8.44 -1.11
CA ILE A 2 2.81 -7.41 -1.91
C ILE A 2 1.80 -6.27 -2.08
N PRO A 3 2.08 -5.06 -1.56
CA PRO A 3 1.16 -3.94 -1.72
C PRO A 3 1.16 -3.42 -3.16
N VAL A 4 0.04 -2.84 -3.59
CA VAL A 4 -0.12 -2.24 -4.92
C VAL A 4 -0.29 -0.73 -4.78
N LEU A 5 0.48 0.02 -5.56
CA LEU A 5 0.44 1.48 -5.58
C LEU A 5 -0.53 1.97 -6.65
N TYR A 6 -1.35 2.95 -6.31
CA TYR A 6 -2.32 3.58 -7.20
C TYR A 6 -2.21 5.10 -7.18
N ARG A 7 -2.83 5.73 -8.17
CA ARG A 7 -2.97 7.19 -8.22
C ARG A 7 -3.94 7.67 -7.14
N GLN A 8 -3.82 8.95 -6.77
CA GLN A 8 -4.67 9.57 -5.76
C GLN A 8 -6.16 9.59 -6.15
N ASP A 9 -6.44 9.64 -7.46
CA ASP A 9 -7.78 9.77 -8.03
C ASP A 9 -8.35 8.42 -8.51
N GLU A 10 -7.67 7.32 -8.19
CA GLU A 10 -8.12 5.97 -8.54
C GLU A 10 -9.45 5.64 -7.87
N LYS A 11 -10.35 5.03 -8.63
CA LYS A 11 -11.67 4.58 -8.16
C LYS A 11 -11.83 3.07 -8.26
N GLU A 12 -11.06 2.41 -9.12
CA GLU A 12 -11.10 0.98 -9.36
C GLU A 12 -9.81 0.33 -8.83
N PHE A 13 -9.95 -0.71 -7.99
CA PHE A 13 -8.81 -1.35 -7.30
C PHE A 13 -8.72 -2.85 -7.64
N ASN A 14 -9.10 -3.20 -8.86
CA ASN A 14 -9.11 -4.57 -9.37
C ASN A 14 -7.99 -4.82 -10.42
N HIS A 15 -7.03 -3.90 -10.52
CA HIS A 15 -5.86 -3.99 -11.40
C HIS A 15 -4.58 -3.64 -10.66
N LEU A 16 -3.43 -3.60 -11.33
CA LEU A 16 -2.14 -3.35 -10.69
C LEU A 16 -1.76 -1.87 -10.57
N GLY A 17 -2.72 -0.94 -10.65
CA GLY A 17 -2.50 0.49 -10.49
C GLY A 17 -1.29 1.03 -11.27
N LEU A 18 -0.44 1.78 -10.57
CA LEU A 18 0.89 2.21 -11.01
C LEU A 18 1.91 1.06 -10.97
N GLY A 19 1.71 0.11 -10.06
CA GLY A 19 2.46 -1.14 -10.01
C GLY A 19 2.43 -1.81 -8.64
N ALA A 20 2.87 -3.06 -8.60
CA ALA A 20 3.11 -3.78 -7.36
C ALA A 20 4.43 -3.31 -6.73
N LEU A 21 4.41 -2.96 -5.44
CA LEU A 21 5.60 -2.59 -4.66
C LEU A 21 6.34 -3.86 -4.21
N SER A 22 6.69 -4.74 -5.15
CA SER A 22 7.34 -6.03 -4.90
C SER A 22 8.73 -5.92 -4.27
N GLU A 23 9.36 -4.75 -4.40
CA GLU A 23 10.67 -4.44 -3.82
C GLU A 23 10.58 -3.90 -2.39
N ALA A 24 9.37 -3.81 -1.81
CA ALA A 24 9.19 -3.41 -0.41
C ALA A 24 9.94 -4.37 0.54
N ILE A 25 10.72 -3.81 1.44
CA ILE A 25 11.49 -4.54 2.45
C ILE A 25 10.56 -4.98 3.59
N THR A 26 9.68 -4.07 4.02
CA THR A 26 8.64 -4.35 5.01
C THR A 26 7.33 -3.72 4.58
N CYS A 27 6.22 -4.34 4.96
CA CYS A 27 4.85 -3.88 4.77
C CYS A 27 4.02 -4.44 5.93
N VAL A 28 3.75 -3.60 6.93
CA VAL A 28 3.08 -4.01 8.17
C VAL A 28 1.86 -3.14 8.36
N ALA A 29 0.68 -3.78 8.34
CA ALA A 29 -0.56 -3.13 8.72
C ALA A 29 -0.83 -3.41 10.21
N THR A 30 -1.16 -2.37 10.97
CA THR A 30 -1.49 -2.46 12.38
C THR A 30 -2.91 -1.98 12.60
N GLU A 31 -3.67 -2.72 13.42
CA GLU A 31 -4.99 -2.31 13.89
C GLU A 31 -4.86 -1.66 15.26
N GLU A 32 -5.23 -0.39 15.37
CA GLU A 32 -5.42 0.23 16.67
C GLU A 32 -6.76 -0.20 17.28
N ARG A 33 -6.79 -0.48 18.59
CA ARG A 33 -8.02 -0.89 19.28
C ARG A 33 -9.08 0.21 19.20
N ASN A 34 -10.17 -0.06 18.49
CA ASN A 34 -11.22 0.92 18.14
C ASN A 34 -10.69 2.13 17.33
N GLY A 35 -9.52 1.99 16.72
CA GLY A 35 -8.86 3.02 15.93
C GLY A 35 -8.90 2.70 14.44
N LEU A 36 -8.02 3.39 13.71
CA LEU A 36 -7.84 3.18 12.27
C LEU A 36 -6.79 2.09 12.03
N PHE A 37 -6.79 1.55 10.82
CA PHE A 37 -5.67 0.76 10.35
C PHE A 37 -4.56 1.71 9.89
N GLU A 38 -3.34 1.43 10.33
CA GLU A 38 -2.14 2.12 9.86
C GLU A 38 -1.26 1.16 9.06
N LEU A 39 -0.62 1.65 8.01
CA LEU A 39 0.33 0.88 7.21
C LEU A 39 1.72 1.50 7.32
N GLU A 40 2.68 0.72 7.80
CA GLU A 40 4.10 1.05 7.76
C GLU A 40 4.77 0.28 6.61
N LEU A 41 5.37 1.01 5.68
CA LEU A 41 6.03 0.48 4.50
C LEU A 41 7.48 0.97 4.42
N THR A 42 8.43 0.04 4.28
CA THR A 42 9.82 0.38 3.91
C THR A 42 10.07 -0.01 2.46
N TYR A 43 10.41 0.96 1.62
CA TYR A 43 10.69 0.74 0.20
C TYR A 43 12.07 1.32 -0.17
N PRO A 44 12.91 0.60 -0.94
CA PRO A 44 14.26 1.04 -1.28
C PRO A 44 14.24 2.23 -2.25
N ILE A 45 15.15 3.19 -2.03
CA ILE A 45 15.31 4.37 -2.90
C ILE A 45 15.68 3.99 -4.34
N SER A 46 16.41 2.89 -4.51
CA SER A 46 16.76 2.34 -5.83
C SER A 46 15.62 1.56 -6.50
N GLY A 47 14.49 1.35 -5.81
CA GLY A 47 13.38 0.57 -6.32
C GLY A 47 12.66 1.27 -7.46
N SER A 48 12.10 0.50 -8.38
CA SER A 48 11.56 0.97 -9.66
C SER A 48 10.42 1.97 -9.49
N LEU A 49 9.65 1.85 -8.40
CA LEU A 49 8.48 2.69 -8.11
C LEU A 49 8.76 3.75 -7.05
N TYR A 50 9.99 3.91 -6.57
CA TYR A 50 10.32 4.84 -5.49
C TYR A 50 9.86 6.28 -5.81
N GLN A 51 10.06 6.72 -7.05
CA GLN A 51 9.68 8.07 -7.48
C GLN A 51 8.16 8.29 -7.51
N GLU A 52 7.37 7.22 -7.57
CA GLU A 52 5.90 7.29 -7.57
C GLU A 52 5.31 7.29 -6.16
N ILE A 53 6.11 6.98 -5.12
CA ILE A 53 5.69 7.03 -3.71
C ILE A 53 5.75 8.50 -3.25
N VAL A 54 4.65 9.20 -3.50
CA VAL A 54 4.44 10.60 -3.14
C VAL A 54 3.19 10.74 -2.25
N PRO A 55 3.00 11.86 -1.53
CA PRO A 55 1.80 12.08 -0.73
C PRO A 55 0.50 11.85 -1.51
N GLU A 56 -0.55 11.42 -0.81
CA GLU A 56 -1.90 11.17 -1.34
C GLU A 56 -2.01 9.99 -2.33
N ARG A 57 -0.92 9.25 -2.56
CA ARG A 57 -0.98 7.97 -3.27
C ARG A 57 -1.73 6.94 -2.45
N ILE A 58 -2.52 6.13 -3.14
CA ILE A 58 -3.28 5.07 -2.49
C ILE A 58 -2.44 3.79 -2.53
N ILE A 59 -2.22 3.18 -1.38
CA ILE A 59 -1.61 1.86 -1.26
C ILE A 59 -2.69 0.86 -0.87
N VAL A 60 -2.81 -0.21 -1.65
CA VAL A 60 -3.71 -1.32 -1.34
C VAL A 60 -2.92 -2.49 -0.79
N ALA A 61 -3.29 -2.95 0.40
CA ALA A 61 -2.61 -4.00 1.13
C ALA A 61 -3.61 -4.76 2.03
N ASP A 62 -3.47 -6.07 2.19
CA ASP A 62 -4.18 -6.85 3.21
C ASP A 62 -3.74 -6.50 4.64
N ALA A 63 -4.66 -6.01 5.46
CA ALA A 63 -4.35 -5.69 6.86
C ALA A 63 -4.22 -6.94 7.75
N SER A 64 -4.93 -8.00 7.39
CA SER A 64 -4.87 -9.30 8.06
C SER A 64 -5.36 -10.40 7.12
N PRO A 65 -5.20 -11.70 7.46
CA PRO A 65 -5.75 -12.79 6.66
C PRO A 65 -7.26 -12.72 6.41
N LEU A 66 -8.00 -11.97 7.26
CA LEU A 66 -9.45 -11.78 7.15
C LEU A 66 -9.84 -10.43 6.55
N LEU A 67 -8.88 -9.51 6.43
CA LEU A 67 -9.09 -8.13 5.97
C LEU A 67 -8.16 -7.84 4.80
N ALA A 68 -8.50 -8.43 3.66
CA ALA A 68 -7.79 -8.20 2.41
C ALA A 68 -8.13 -6.84 1.78
N ASN A 69 -7.24 -6.35 0.91
CA ASN A 69 -7.45 -5.16 0.07
C ASN A 69 -7.84 -3.88 0.83
N GLN A 70 -7.28 -3.67 2.03
CA GLN A 70 -7.43 -2.39 2.73
C GLN A 70 -6.70 -1.28 1.97
N ARG A 71 -7.21 -0.05 2.08
CA ARG A 71 -6.74 1.12 1.33
C ARG A 71 -6.14 2.11 2.32
N PHE A 72 -4.91 2.51 2.05
CA PHE A 72 -4.13 3.43 2.86
C PHE A 72 -3.73 4.63 2.00
N VAL A 73 -3.72 5.83 2.59
CA VAL A 73 -3.40 7.11 1.92
C VAL A 73 -2.40 7.88 2.78
#